data_AF-A0A417JDR8-F1
#
_entry.id   AF-A0A417JDR8-F1
#
_cell.length_a   1.000
_cell.length_b   1.000
_cell.length_c   1.000
_cell.angle_alpha   90.00
_cell.angle_beta   90.00
_cell.angle_gamma   90.00
#
_symmetry.space_group_name_H-M   'P 1'
#
loop_
_entity.id
_entity.type
_entity.pdbx_description
1 polymer ?
#
loop_
_entity_poly.entity_id
_entity_poly.type
_entity_poly.pdbx_seq_one_letter_code
_entity_poly.pdbx_strand_id
1 'polypeptide(L)' 'MGTIIAIGAGLAVLAGAGAGIGIGIATSKATEAVARQPEAEGKITKILLLGAALAEATAIYGFVIALLIIILLS' A
#
# COMPACT_ATOMS: atom_id res chain seq x y z
N MET A 1 -10.41 27.36 -8.82
CA MET A 1 -9.20 26.53 -8.80
C MET A 1 -9.22 25.51 -7.65
N GLY A 2 -9.54 25.92 -6.40
CA GLY A 2 -9.54 25.04 -5.22
C GLY A 2 -10.29 23.71 -5.34
N THR A 3 -11.46 23.66 -6.00
CA THR A 3 -12.20 22.41 -6.21
C THR A 3 -11.42 21.39 -7.05
N ILE A 4 -10.72 21.83 -8.10
CA ILE A 4 -9.93 20.94 -8.96
C ILE A 4 -8.71 20.41 -8.20
N ILE A 5 -8.09 21.24 -7.36
CA ILE A 5 -6.97 20.85 -6.49
C ILE A 5 -7.41 19.78 -5.48
N ALA A 6 -8.55 19.98 -4.83
CA ALA A 6 -9.10 19.00 -3.88
C ALA A 6 -9.42 17.65 -4.56
N ILE A 7 -9.98 17.67 -5.78
CA ILE A 7 -10.23 16.47 -6.56
C ILE A 7 -8.90 15.78 -6.93
N GLY A 8 -7.90 16.53 -7.38
CA GLY A 8 -6.58 15.99 -7.72
C GLY A 8 -5.89 15.31 -6.53
N ALA A 9 -5.94 15.91 -5.35
CA ALA A 9 -5.43 15.31 -4.12
C ALA A 9 -6.20 14.03 -3.73
N GLY A 10 -7.53 14.04 -3.86
CA GLY A 10 -8.38 12.88 -3.63
C GLY A 10 -8.09 11.71 -4.58
N LEU A 11 -7.76 12.00 -5.84
CA LEU A 11 -7.38 10.97 -6.81
C LEU A 11 -5.98 10.39 -6.51
N ALA A 12 -5.03 11.21 -6.05
CA ALA A 12 -3.68 10.76 -5.74
C ALA A 12 -3.65 9.71 -4.61
N VAL A 13 -4.49 9.86 -3.59
CA VAL A 13 -4.58 8.87 -2.49
C VAL A 13 -5.20 7.53 -2.91
N LEU A 14 -5.91 7.46 -4.05
CA LEU A 14 -6.46 6.19 -4.55
C LEU A 14 -5.38 5.17 -4.93
N ALA A 15 -4.12 5.60 -5.11
CA ALA A 15 -2.99 4.69 -5.24
C ALA A 15 -2.89 3.70 -4.06
N GLY A 16 -3.33 4.10 -2.87
CA GLY A 16 -3.37 3.25 -1.68
C GLY A 16 -4.34 2.07 -1.80
N ALA A 17 -5.38 2.15 -2.64
CA ALA A 17 -6.30 1.04 -2.84
C ALA A 17 -5.61 -0.17 -3.47
N GLY A 18 -4.71 0.06 -4.43
CA GLY A 18 -3.92 -1.01 -5.05
C GLY A 18 -2.98 -1.69 -4.06
N ALA A 19 -2.28 -0.91 -3.23
CA ALA A 19 -1.43 -1.43 -2.16
C ALA A 19 -2.22 -2.26 -1.15
N GLY A 20 -3.35 -1.74 -0.65
CA GLY A 20 -4.20 -2.43 0.32
C GLY A 20 -4.72 -3.77 -0.20
N ILE A 21 -5.20 -3.82 -1.45
CA ILE A 21 -5.65 -5.06 -2.09
C ILE A 21 -4.49 -6.05 -2.24
N GLY A 22 -3.34 -5.57 -2.74
CA GLY A 22 -2.16 -6.40 -2.95
C GLY A 22 -1.64 -7.03 -1.65
N ILE A 23 -1.53 -6.22 -0.59
CA ILE A 23 -1.10 -6.68 0.73
C ILE A 23 -2.12 -7.65 1.34
N GLY A 24 -3.43 -7.38 1.20
CA GLY A 24 -4.47 -8.28 1.69
C GLY A 24 -4.38 -9.67 1.06
N ILE A 25 -4.21 -9.74 -0.27
CA ILE A 25 -4.04 -11.00 -0.99
C ILE A 25 -2.73 -11.70 -0.56
N ALA A 26 -1.62 -10.97 -0.53
CA ALA A 26 -0.33 -11.53 -0.13
C ALA A 26 -0.36 -12.09 1.30
N THR A 27 -1.01 -11.38 2.23
CA THR A 27 -1.17 -11.80 3.62
C THR A 27 -2.04 -13.05 3.73
N SER A 28 -3.15 -13.12 3.00
CA SER A 28 -3.99 -14.33 2.95
C SER A 28 -3.16 -15.55 2.51
N LYS A 29 -2.33 -15.40 1.47
CA LYS A 29 -1.46 -16.48 0.97
C LYS A 29 -0.33 -16.84 1.90
N ALA A 30 0.24 -15.87 2.60
CA ALA A 30 1.22 -16.14 3.65
C ALA A 30 0.60 -16.95 4.79
N THR A 31 -0.60 -16.59 5.26
CA THR A 31 -1.30 -17.33 6.32
C THR A 31 -1.63 -18.76 5.90
N GLU A 32 -2.12 -18.98 4.67
CA GLU A 32 -2.33 -20.32 4.10
C GLU A 32 -1.02 -21.12 4.07
N ALA A 33 0.10 -20.49 3.70
CA ALA A 33 1.40 -21.14 3.62
C ALA A 33 1.93 -21.53 5.01
N VAL A 34 1.80 -20.65 6.01
CA VAL A 34 2.17 -20.93 7.41
C VAL A 34 1.33 -22.08 7.97
N ALA A 35 0.02 -22.10 7.71
CA ALA A 35 -0.85 -23.17 8.16
C ALA A 35 -0.46 -24.55 7.58
N ARG A 36 0.10 -24.59 6.35
CA ARG A 36 0.59 -25.81 5.71
C ARG A 36 1.97 -26.25 6.19
N GLN A 37 2.84 -25.29 6.52
CA GLN A 37 4.22 -25.53 6.96
C GLN A 37 4.59 -24.58 8.12
N PRO A 38 4.19 -24.89 9.36
CA PRO A 38 4.47 -24.04 10.52
C PRO A 38 5.96 -23.81 10.77
N GLU A 39 6.81 -24.79 10.45
CA GLU A 39 8.26 -24.68 10.62
C GLU A 39 8.90 -23.61 9.71
N ALA A 40 8.21 -23.23 8.62
CA ALA A 40 8.67 -22.24 7.67
C ALA A 40 8.17 -20.80 7.98
N GLU A 41 7.41 -20.60 9.07
CA GLU A 41 6.78 -19.32 9.42
C GLU A 41 7.74 -18.13 9.31
N GLY A 42 8.91 -18.23 9.95
CA GLY A 42 9.88 -17.13 9.95
C GLY A 42 10.38 -16.72 8.55
N LYS A 43 10.47 -17.68 7.61
CA LYS A 43 10.86 -17.39 6.22
C LYS A 43 9.69 -16.76 5.45
N ILE A 44 8.48 -17.29 5.63
CA ILE A 44 7.27 -16.78 4.97
C ILE A 44 6.99 -15.34 5.41
N THR A 45 7.03 -15.06 6.71
CA THR A 45 6.79 -13.72 7.27
C THR A 45 7.81 -12.70 6.75
N LYS A 46 9.09 -13.08 6.63
CA LYS A 46 10.12 -12.19 6.06
C LYS A 46 9.84 -11.81 4.60
N ILE A 47 9.43 -12.79 3.78
CA ILE A 47 9.09 -12.55 2.37
C ILE A 47 7.82 -11.69 2.27
N LEU A 48 6.80 -11.99 3.08
CA LEU A 48 5.59 -11.17 3.16
C LEU A 48 5.92 -9.72 3.52
N LEU A 49 6.72 -9.49 4.56
CA LEU A 49 7.04 -8.14 5.04
C LEU A 49 7.79 -7.33 3.97
N LEU A 50 8.74 -7.96 3.26
CA LEU A 50 9.45 -7.34 2.16
C LEU A 50 8.50 -6.96 1.02
N GLY A 51 7.63 -7.89 0.60
CA GLY A 51 6.63 -7.63 -0.43
C GLY A 51 5.64 -6.55 -0.03
N ALA A 52 5.16 -6.58 1.22
CA ALA A 52 4.25 -5.59 1.77
C ALA A 52 4.88 -4.20 1.84
N ALA A 53 6.13 -4.08 2.28
CA ALA A 53 6.85 -2.81 2.31
C ALA A 53 7.01 -2.20 0.90
N LEU A 54 7.28 -3.03 -0.11
CA LEU A 54 7.36 -2.59 -1.51
C LEU A 54 6.01 -2.16 -2.06
N ALA A 55 4.93 -2.88 -1.73
CA ALA A 55 3.57 -2.51 -2.11
C ALA A 55 3.14 -1.20 -1.44
N GLU A 56 3.43 -1.04 -0.15
CA GLU A 56 3.08 0.14 0.64
C GLU A 56 3.78 1.41 0.14
N ALA A 57 4.98 1.29 -0.44
CA ALA A 57 5.67 2.41 -1.06
C ALA A 57 4.81 3.12 -2.13
N THR A 58 3.97 2.37 -2.87
CA THR A 58 3.07 2.95 -3.86
C THR A 58 1.96 3.80 -3.23
N ALA A 59 1.41 3.37 -2.09
CA ALA A 59 0.45 4.13 -1.30
C ALA A 59 1.09 5.40 -0.73
N ILE A 60 2.31 5.27 -0.19
CA ILE A 60 3.07 6.40 0.36
C ILE A 60 3.31 7.44 -0.73
N TYR A 61 3.73 7.05 -1.94
CA TYR A 61 3.91 8.02 -3.03
C TYR A 61 2.61 8.73 -3.41
N GLY A 62 1.48 8.03 -3.47
CA GLY A 62 0.18 8.65 -3.71
C GLY A 62 -0.20 9.66 -2.62
N PHE A 63 0.04 9.31 -1.36
CA PHE A 63 -0.17 10.20 -0.22
C PHE A 63 0.75 11.44 -0.25
N VAL A 64 2.04 11.25 -0.54
CA VAL A 64 3.00 12.34 -0.69
C VAL A 64 2.57 13.29 -1.80
N ILE A 65 2.14 12.78 -2.95
CA ILE A 65 1.64 13.63 -4.05
C ILE A 65 0.37 14.38 -3.62
N ALA A 66 -0.56 13.75 -2.92
CA ALA A 66 -1.75 14.43 -2.40
C ALA A 66 -1.39 15.59 -1.46
N LEU A 67 -0.41 15.38 -0.56
CA LEU A 67 0.10 16.44 0.30
C LEU A 67 0.77 17.56 -0.49
N LEU A 68 1.58 17.24 -1.50
CA LEU A 68 2.22 18.25 -2.35
C LEU A 68 1.18 19.07 -3.13
N ILE A 69 0.11 18.44 -3.62
CA ILE A 69 -1.01 19.12 -4.28
C ILE A 69 -1.68 20.10 -3.31
N ILE A 70 -2.00 19.66 -2.10
CA ILE A 70 -2.68 20.52 -1.12
C ILE A 70 -1.74 21.61 -0.59
N ILE A 71 -0.46 21.35 -0.34
CA ILE A 71 0.42 22.33 0.31
C ILE A 71 0.98 23.35 -0.69
N LEU A 72 1.25 22.94 -1.93
CA LEU A 72 1.94 23.79 -2.91
C LEU A 72 1.02 24.44 -3.94
N LEU A 73 -0.16 23.85 -4.21
CA LEU A 73 -1.09 24.35 -5.23
C LEU A 73 -2.38 24.94 -4.65
N SER A 74 -2.66 24.78 -3.35
CA SER A 74 -3.87 25.35 -2.72
C SER A 74 -3.90 26.87 -2.66
#